data_AF-A0A1W9LFR6-F1
#
_entry.id   AF-A0A1W9LFR6-F1
#
_cell.length_a   1.000
_cell.length_b   1.000
_cell.length_c   1.000
_cell.angle_alpha   90.00
_cell.angle_beta   90.00
_cell.angle_gamma   90.00
#
_symmetry.space_group_name_H-M   'P 1'
#
loop_
_entity.id
_entity.type
_entity.pdbx_description
1 polymer ?
#
loop_
_entity_poly.entity_id
_entity_poly.type
_entity_poly.pdbx_seq_one_letter_code
_entity_poly.pdbx_strand_id
1 'polypeptide(L)'
;MPEKYNKNRMKPEIKFDVKKTIKYWLEGAEYDIEVADTMFEGGKYPYALFMSHLALEKLLKSLVVEATGNHAPYTHSLPLLAEKTSLNIPKKTKKDLARFMEFHFEARYPNDQMKFYKKCSKAFASRNLRKIKEVFEWLKKQ
;
A
#
# COMPACT_ATOMS: atom_id res chain seq x y z
N MET A 1 -1.20 36.65 -39.71
CA MET A 1 -2.35 36.44 -38.80
C MET A 1 -2.58 34.94 -38.66
N PRO A 2 -2.12 34.26 -37.60
CA PRO A 2 -2.48 32.87 -37.33
C PRO A 2 -3.63 32.77 -36.31
N GLU A 3 -4.42 31.72 -36.49
CA GLU A 3 -5.74 31.47 -35.94
C GLU A 3 -5.83 31.51 -34.41
N LYS A 4 -6.93 32.10 -33.91
CA LYS A 4 -7.30 32.12 -32.50
C LYS A 4 -7.58 30.69 -32.05
N TYR A 5 -6.67 30.12 -31.26
CA TYR A 5 -6.88 28.89 -30.49
C TYR A 5 -8.17 29.02 -29.66
N ASN A 6 -9.19 28.24 -30.04
CA ASN A 6 -10.46 28.17 -29.34
C ASN A 6 -10.27 27.44 -28.00
N LYS A 7 -10.19 28.21 -26.90
CA LYS A 7 -9.97 27.72 -25.52
C LYS A 7 -11.18 27.02 -24.89
N ASN A 8 -12.28 26.80 -25.62
CA ASN A 8 -13.52 26.27 -25.07
C ASN A 8 -13.76 24.76 -25.27
N ARG A 9 -12.72 23.93 -25.14
CA ARG A 9 -12.94 22.51 -24.85
C ARG A 9 -13.07 22.36 -23.33
N MET A 10 -14.31 22.44 -22.82
CA MET A 10 -14.60 21.97 -21.47
C MET A 10 -14.10 20.53 -21.36
N LYS A 11 -13.07 20.31 -20.55
CA LYS A 11 -12.63 18.95 -20.22
C LYS A 11 -13.82 18.27 -19.53
N PRO A 12 -14.20 17.05 -19.92
CA PRO A 12 -15.26 16.34 -19.23
C PRO A 12 -14.92 16.28 -17.74
N GLU A 13 -15.88 16.66 -16.89
CA GLU A 13 -15.75 16.56 -15.45
C GLU A 13 -15.57 15.08 -15.11
N ILE A 14 -14.34 14.69 -14.72
CA ILE A 14 -14.03 13.31 -14.37
C ILE A 14 -14.69 13.04 -13.02
N LYS A 15 -15.90 12.51 -13.05
CA LYS A 15 -16.63 12.08 -11.85
C LYS A 15 -15.89 10.90 -11.20
N PHE A 16 -15.71 10.97 -9.88
CA PHE A 16 -15.10 9.89 -9.11
C PHE A 16 -15.95 8.60 -9.21
N ASP A 17 -15.33 7.52 -9.69
CA ASP A 17 -15.94 6.20 -9.77
C ASP A 17 -15.41 5.33 -8.63
N VAL A 18 -16.25 5.15 -7.61
CA VAL A 18 -15.95 4.36 -6.41
C VAL A 18 -15.57 2.93 -6.77
N LYS A 19 -16.37 2.24 -7.59
CA LYS A 19 -16.15 0.81 -7.92
C LYS A 19 -14.87 0.61 -8.71
N LYS A 20 -14.63 1.48 -9.70
CA LYS A 20 -13.39 1.45 -10.49
C LYS A 20 -12.17 1.73 -9.62
N THR A 21 -12.28 2.67 -8.67
CA THR A 21 -11.18 3.02 -7.77
C THR A 21 -10.87 1.91 -6.77
N ILE A 22 -11.89 1.27 -6.18
CA ILE A 22 -11.71 0.09 -5.31
C ILE A 22 -10.98 -1.01 -6.09
N LYS A 23 -11.48 -1.34 -7.29
CA LYS A 23 -10.87 -2.36 -8.14
C LYS A 23 -9.41 -2.06 -8.46
N TYR A 24 -9.09 -0.82 -8.83
CA TYR A 24 -7.73 -0.39 -9.09
C TYR A 24 -6.79 -0.64 -7.88
N TRP A 25 -7.24 -0.27 -6.68
CA TRP A 25 -6.44 -0.49 -5.47
C TRP A 25 -6.29 -1.96 -5.12
N LEU A 26 -7.35 -2.77 -5.27
CA LEU A 26 -7.30 -4.21 -5.01
C LEU A 26 -6.36 -4.93 -5.99
N GLU A 27 -6.49 -4.70 -7.30
CA GLU A 27 -5.61 -5.29 -8.30
C GLU A 27 -4.14 -4.90 -8.06
N GLY A 28 -3.90 -3.64 -7.71
CA GLY A 28 -2.56 -3.18 -7.35
C GLY A 28 -2.02 -3.80 -6.06
N ALA A 29 -2.89 -4.10 -5.09
CA ALA A 29 -2.52 -4.75 -3.84
C ALA A 29 -2.15 -6.22 -4.05
N GLU A 30 -2.92 -6.93 -4.87
CA GLU A 30 -2.65 -8.32 -5.26
C GLU A 30 -1.35 -8.44 -6.07
N TYR A 31 -1.16 -7.55 -7.04
CA TYR A 31 0.09 -7.51 -7.79
C TYR A 31 1.31 -7.28 -6.87
N ASP A 32 1.23 -6.32 -5.94
CA ASP A 32 2.35 -6.02 -5.05
C ASP A 32 2.70 -7.17 -4.10
N ILE A 33 1.71 -7.95 -3.63
CA ILE A 33 1.99 -9.08 -2.74
C ILE A 33 2.65 -10.24 -3.51
N GLU A 34 2.30 -10.45 -4.78
CA GLU A 34 2.99 -11.41 -5.67
C GLU A 34 4.42 -10.98 -5.98
N VAL A 35 4.65 -9.68 -6.23
CA VAL A 35 6.01 -9.15 -6.40
C VAL A 35 6.82 -9.31 -5.12
N ALA A 36 6.21 -9.14 -3.94
CA ALA A 36 6.88 -9.37 -2.66
C ALA A 36 7.42 -10.80 -2.54
N ASP A 37 6.67 -11.80 -3.02
CA ASP A 37 7.11 -13.19 -3.07
C ASP A 37 8.27 -13.39 -4.03
N THR A 38 8.16 -12.85 -5.24
CA THR A 38 9.23 -12.93 -6.25
C THR A 38 10.52 -12.32 -5.73
N MET A 39 10.44 -11.18 -5.03
CA MET A 39 11.60 -10.53 -4.40
C MET A 39 12.18 -11.38 -3.27
N PHE A 40 11.33 -12.04 -2.48
CA PHE A 40 11.78 -12.91 -1.40
C PHE A 40 12.53 -14.14 -1.93
N GLU A 41 11.97 -14.79 -2.95
CA GLU A 41 12.58 -15.94 -3.64
C GLU A 41 13.93 -15.56 -4.29
N GLY A 42 14.00 -14.38 -4.91
CA GLY A 42 15.22 -13.81 -5.46
C GLY A 42 16.25 -13.31 -4.43
N GLY A 43 16.02 -13.52 -3.13
CA GLY A 43 16.92 -13.10 -2.05
C GLY A 43 16.96 -11.58 -1.81
N LYS A 44 16.02 -10.82 -2.37
CA LYS A 44 15.91 -9.36 -2.24
C LYS A 44 15.03 -9.00 -1.04
N TYR A 45 15.44 -9.44 0.14
CA TYR A 45 14.65 -9.35 1.37
C TYR A 45 14.14 -7.95 1.76
N PRO A 46 14.93 -6.87 1.67
CA PRO A 46 14.42 -5.51 1.94
C PRO A 46 13.26 -5.14 1.01
N TYR A 47 13.40 -5.48 -0.28
CA TYR A 47 12.39 -5.18 -1.29
C TYR A 47 11.15 -6.06 -1.15
N ALA A 48 11.28 -7.31 -0.73
CA ALA A 48 10.14 -8.14 -0.38
C ALA A 48 9.28 -7.49 0.71
N LEU A 49 9.92 -6.98 1.77
CA LEU A 49 9.22 -6.29 2.85
C LEU A 49 8.59 -4.97 2.40
N PHE A 50 9.30 -4.19 1.58
CA PHE A 50 8.76 -2.96 1.00
C PHE A 50 7.54 -3.21 0.12
N MET A 51 7.60 -4.18 -0.80
CA MET A 51 6.47 -4.51 -1.68
C MET A 51 5.27 -5.03 -0.87
N SER A 52 5.52 -5.84 0.16
CA SER A 52 4.45 -6.30 1.06
C SER A 52 3.82 -5.16 1.88
N HIS A 53 4.58 -4.10 2.20
CA HIS A 53 4.03 -2.88 2.79
C HIS A 53 3.12 -2.15 1.80
N LEU A 54 3.56 -1.96 0.56
CA LEU A 54 2.75 -1.31 -0.48
C LEU A 54 1.46 -2.07 -0.76
N ALA A 55 1.51 -3.40 -0.75
CA ALA A 55 0.32 -4.25 -0.87
C ALA A 55 -0.70 -3.94 0.24
N LEU A 56 -0.27 -3.87 1.51
CA LEU A 56 -1.15 -3.49 2.62
C LEU A 56 -1.69 -2.06 2.49
N GLU A 57 -0.85 -1.11 2.06
CA GLU A 57 -1.26 0.27 1.84
C GLU A 57 -2.39 0.35 0.82
N LYS A 58 -2.22 -0.29 -0.34
CA LYS A 58 -3.22 -0.32 -1.42
C LYS A 58 -4.51 -1.02 -0.97
N LEU A 59 -4.40 -2.15 -0.28
CA LEU A 59 -5.56 -2.85 0.27
C LEU A 59 -6.34 -1.94 1.25
N LEU A 60 -5.66 -1.29 2.19
CA LEU A 60 -6.31 -0.36 3.10
C LEU A 60 -6.91 0.85 2.37
N LYS A 61 -6.27 1.37 1.32
CA LYS A 61 -6.83 2.44 0.49
C LYS A 61 -8.13 1.99 -0.20
N SER A 62 -8.21 0.74 -0.67
CA SER A 62 -9.46 0.20 -1.22
C SER A 62 -10.60 0.20 -0.19
N LEU A 63 -10.31 -0.23 1.04
CA LEU A 63 -11.27 -0.26 2.16
C LEU A 63 -11.69 1.15 2.61
N VAL A 64 -10.78 2.13 2.56
CA VAL A 64 -11.12 3.54 2.83
C VAL A 64 -12.05 4.09 1.75
N VAL A 65 -11.79 3.78 0.47
CA VAL A 65 -12.66 4.22 -0.63
C VAL A 65 -14.05 3.60 -0.49
N GLU A 66 -14.12 2.32 -0.15
CA GLU A 66 -15.38 1.62 0.13
C GLU A 66 -16.14 2.26 1.29
N ALA A 67 -15.47 2.52 2.41
CA ALA A 67 -16.09 3.09 3.60
C ALA A 67 -16.56 4.55 3.41
N THR A 68 -15.83 5.34 2.62
CA THR A 68 -16.04 6.79 2.54
C THR A 68 -16.69 7.28 1.25
N GLY A 69 -16.73 6.45 0.20
CA GLY A 69 -17.15 6.86 -1.14
C GLY A 69 -16.27 7.94 -1.78
N ASN A 70 -15.07 8.18 -1.23
CA ASN A 70 -14.14 9.23 -1.65
C ASN A 70 -12.72 8.66 -1.85
N HIS A 71 -11.82 9.44 -2.43
CA HIS A 71 -10.41 9.06 -2.52
C HIS A 71 -9.82 8.82 -1.13
N ALA A 72 -9.06 7.73 -0.99
CA ALA A 72 -8.21 7.53 0.19
C ALA A 72 -7.18 8.67 0.30
N PRO A 73 -6.80 9.08 1.53
CA PRO A 73 -5.85 10.17 1.73
C PRO A 73 -4.47 9.84 1.13
N TYR A 74 -3.75 10.89 0.73
CA TYR A 74 -2.36 10.78 0.29
C TYR A 74 -1.43 10.56 1.48
N THR A 75 -1.30 9.31 1.90
CA THR A 75 -0.44 8.89 3.01
C THR A 75 0.06 7.45 2.80
N HIS A 76 1.19 7.15 3.41
CA HIS A 76 1.77 5.81 3.53
C HIS A 76 1.50 5.16 4.90
N SER A 77 0.81 5.88 5.80
CA SER A 77 0.58 5.41 7.17
C SER A 77 -0.52 4.36 7.21
N LEU A 78 -0.13 3.09 7.38
CA LEU A 78 -1.06 1.98 7.55
C LEU A 78 -2.00 2.18 8.76
N PRO A 79 -1.53 2.66 9.94
CA PRO A 79 -2.44 2.97 11.05
C PRO A 79 -3.50 4.02 10.70
N LEU A 80 -3.10 5.11 10.01
CA LEU A 80 -4.05 6.17 9.65
C LEU A 80 -5.06 5.69 8.59
N LEU A 81 -4.64 4.85 7.66
CA LEU A 81 -5.56 4.25 6.69
C LEU A 81 -6.52 3.29 7.39
N ALA A 82 -6.03 2.45 8.31
CA ALA A 82 -6.85 1.54 9.11
C ALA A 82 -7.93 2.27 9.92
N GLU A 83 -7.60 3.42 10.51
CA GLU A 83 -8.55 4.26 11.25
C GLU A 83 -9.65 4.88 10.38
N LYS A 84 -9.41 5.00 9.07
CA LYS A 84 -10.37 5.54 8.10
C LYS A 84 -11.26 4.49 7.45
N THR A 85 -11.03 3.21 7.75
CA THR A 85 -11.94 2.14 7.36
C THR A 85 -13.15 2.11 8.30
N SER A 86 -14.24 1.49 7.87
CA SER A 86 -15.40 1.19 8.73
C SER A 86 -15.19 -0.01 9.66
N LEU A 87 -13.98 -0.61 9.64
CA LEU A 87 -13.69 -1.88 10.29
C LEU A 87 -13.30 -1.72 11.76
N ASN A 88 -13.80 -2.64 12.61
CA ASN A 88 -13.32 -2.77 13.97
C ASN A 88 -12.03 -3.61 14.02
N ILE A 89 -10.91 -3.01 13.60
CA ILE A 89 -9.63 -3.71 13.51
C ILE A 89 -9.11 -4.09 14.91
N PRO A 90 -8.80 -5.38 15.18
CA PRO A 90 -8.29 -5.83 16.47
C PRO A 90 -7.00 -5.10 16.88
N LYS A 91 -6.83 -4.86 18.18
CA LYS A 91 -5.63 -4.19 18.74
C LYS A 91 -4.31 -4.84 18.31
N LYS A 92 -4.30 -6.17 18.15
CA LYS A 92 -3.12 -6.91 17.65
C LYS A 92 -2.78 -6.51 16.22
N THR A 93 -3.76 -6.51 15.32
CA THR A 93 -3.59 -6.08 13.93
C THR A 93 -3.17 -4.61 13.84
N LYS A 94 -3.74 -3.71 14.66
CA LYS A 94 -3.31 -2.30 14.73
C LYS A 94 -1.83 -2.17 15.10
N LYS A 95 -1.36 -2.96 16.07
CA LYS A 95 0.07 -3.00 16.44
C LYS A 95 0.95 -3.54 15.31
N ASP A 96 0.49 -4.57 14.60
CA ASP A 96 1.20 -5.11 13.44
C ASP A 96 1.32 -4.05 12.33
N LEU A 97 0.23 -3.37 11.97
CA LEU A 97 0.24 -2.28 10.98
C LEU A 97 1.19 -1.14 11.37
N ALA A 98 1.23 -0.75 12.64
CA ALA A 98 2.16 0.27 13.13
C ALA A 98 3.62 -0.19 13.00
N ARG A 99 3.90 -1.47 13.29
CA ARG A 99 5.25 -2.04 13.11
C ARG A 99 5.67 -2.07 11.64
N PHE A 100 4.77 -2.46 10.74
CA PHE A 100 5.07 -2.60 9.30
C PHE A 100 5.41 -1.28 8.61
N MET A 101 5.18 -0.15 9.26
CA MET A 101 5.71 1.14 8.83
C MET A 101 7.24 1.14 8.72
N GLU A 102 7.94 0.28 9.47
CA GLU A 102 9.41 0.16 9.40
C GLU A 102 9.91 -0.32 8.02
N PHE A 103 9.02 -0.91 7.20
CA PHE A 103 9.34 -1.43 5.86
C PHE A 103 9.10 -0.41 4.75
N HIS A 104 8.45 0.72 5.07
CA HIS A 104 8.37 1.84 4.15
C HIS A 104 9.66 2.66 4.24
N PHE A 105 10.58 2.42 3.31
CA PHE A 105 11.79 3.21 3.19
C PHE A 105 11.78 4.00 1.88
N GLU A 106 11.97 5.30 1.99
CA GLU A 106 12.22 6.15 0.83
C GLU A 106 13.73 6.20 0.57
N ALA A 107 14.13 6.11 -0.70
CA ALA A 107 15.53 6.12 -1.10
C ALA A 107 16.19 7.50 -1.05
N ARG A 108 15.93 8.25 0.02
CA ARG A 108 16.42 9.62 0.21
C ARG A 108 17.75 9.69 0.94
N TYR A 109 18.04 8.73 1.84
CA TYR A 109 19.27 8.73 2.64
C TYR A 109 19.95 7.34 2.64
N PRO A 110 21.10 7.18 1.94
CA PRO A 110 21.79 5.90 1.79
C PRO A 110 22.18 5.22 3.12
N ASN A 111 22.47 6.01 4.16
CA ASN A 111 22.93 5.50 5.45
C ASN A 111 21.84 4.76 6.25
N ASP A 112 20.60 5.27 6.21
CA ASP A 112 19.47 4.63 6.90
C ASP A 112 19.00 3.39 6.15
N GLN A 113 19.05 3.43 4.81
CA GLN A 113 18.86 2.25 3.98
C GLN A 113 19.88 1.16 4.31
N MET A 114 21.16 1.50 4.44
CA MET A 114 22.22 0.53 4.76
C MET A 114 21.93 -0.22 6.07
N LYS A 115 21.42 0.47 7.10
CA LYS A 115 21.04 -0.15 8.39
C LYS A 115 19.85 -1.11 8.23
N PHE A 116 18.82 -0.69 7.49
CA PHE A 116 17.66 -1.55 7.21
C PHE A 116 18.06 -2.79 6.42
N TYR A 117 18.91 -2.63 5.40
CA TYR A 117 19.38 -3.74 4.56
C TYR A 117 20.19 -4.75 5.38
N LYS A 118 21.05 -4.27 6.28
CA LYS A 118 21.81 -5.13 7.21
C LYS A 118 20.90 -5.92 8.17
N LYS A 119 19.75 -5.37 8.56
CA LYS A 119 18.75 -6.04 9.42
C LYS A 119 17.98 -7.14 8.66
N CYS A 120 17.77 -6.98 7.36
CA CYS A 120 16.92 -7.83 6.54
C CYS A 120 17.58 -9.16 6.14
N SER A 121 17.83 -10.04 7.12
CA SER A 121 18.19 -11.43 6.85
C SER A 121 16.98 -12.21 6.28
N LYS A 122 17.24 -13.37 5.65
CA LYS A 122 16.18 -14.29 5.17
C LYS A 122 15.18 -14.63 6.27
N ALA A 123 15.67 -14.93 7.47
CA ALA A 123 14.85 -15.28 8.63
C ALA A 123 14.04 -14.08 9.14
N PHE A 124 14.63 -12.88 9.13
CA PHE A 124 13.90 -11.66 9.47
C PHE A 124 12.78 -11.39 8.47
N ALA A 125 13.07 -11.40 7.17
CA ALA A 125 12.08 -11.15 6.14
C ALA A 125 11.00 -12.22 6.08
N SER A 126 11.35 -13.51 6.19
CA SER A 126 10.36 -14.60 6.18
C SER A 126 9.32 -14.45 7.29
N ARG A 127 9.76 -14.14 8.51
CA ARG A 127 8.85 -13.95 9.66
C ARG A 127 7.92 -12.76 9.44
N ASN A 128 8.44 -11.64 8.94
CA ASN A 128 7.64 -10.44 8.71
C ASN A 128 6.70 -10.59 7.53
N LEU A 129 7.18 -11.14 6.39
CA LEU A 129 6.37 -11.39 5.20
C LEU A 129 5.19 -12.32 5.52
N ARG A 130 5.43 -13.40 6.28
CA ARG A 130 4.35 -14.28 6.74
C ARG A 130 3.31 -13.51 7.57
N LYS A 131 3.76 -12.68 8.51
CA LYS A 131 2.86 -11.89 9.35
C LYS A 131 2.08 -10.86 8.54
N ILE A 132 2.70 -10.22 7.56
CA ILE A 132 2.05 -9.29 6.64
C ILE A 132 0.99 -10.00 5.82
N LYS A 133 1.29 -11.17 5.26
CA LYS A 133 0.32 -11.99 4.52
C LYS A 133 -0.87 -12.41 5.37
N GLU A 134 -0.66 -12.81 6.62
CA GLU A 134 -1.76 -13.10 7.55
C GLU A 134 -2.68 -11.88 7.74
N VAL A 135 -2.11 -10.68 7.88
CA VAL A 135 -2.89 -9.43 8.03
C VAL A 135 -3.58 -9.07 6.71
N PHE A 136 -2.90 -9.23 5.58
CA PHE A 136 -3.43 -8.97 4.25
C PHE A 136 -4.66 -9.85 3.96
N GLU A 137 -4.54 -11.15 4.18
CA GLU A 137 -5.64 -12.10 4.00
C GLU A 137 -6.79 -11.85 4.97
N TRP A 138 -6.50 -11.42 6.21
CA TRP A 138 -7.54 -11.04 7.15
C TRP A 138 -8.30 -9.78 6.69
N LEU A 139 -7.58 -8.74 6.24
CA LEU A 139 -8.16 -7.49 5.73
C LEU A 139 -8.98 -7.72 4.45
N LYS A 140 -8.51 -8.58 3.55
CA LYS A 140 -9.17 -8.91 2.28
C LYS A 140 -10.51 -9.64 2.47
N LYS A 141 -10.70 -10.28 3.62
CA LYS A 141 -11.93 -11.01 3.99
C LYS A 141 -12.96 -10.16 4.73
N GLN A 142 -12.63 -8.91 5.05
CA GLN A 142 -13.57 -7.99 5.67
C GLN A 142 -14.56 -7.47 4.63
#